data_AF-A0A2V5UV97-F1
#
_entry.id   AF-A0A2V5UV97-F1
#
_cell.length_a   1.000
_cell.length_b   1.000
_cell.length_c   1.000
_cell.angle_alpha   90.00
_cell.angle_beta   90.00
_cell.angle_gamma   90.00
#
_symmetry.space_group_name_H-M   'P 1'
#
loop_
_entity.id
_entity.type
_entity.pdbx_description
1 polymer ?
#
loop_
_entity_poly.entity_id
_entity_poly.type
_entity_poly.pdbx_seq_one_letter_code
_entity_poly.pdbx_strand_id
1 'polypeptide(L)'
;MDLAIPARGILSGFDHSHCGVVWIDAHGDFNTPETTISGFFPGMSLAVITGHCYQSYWAQIGNNSPIPEAATLMFGVRDLDTAECQGLQRSAIQVVNWREGKPQADVLGSLDVLAKRVKEVYLHVDMDAFDPQVAPGVVDHPVSGGLSL
;
A
#
# COMPACT_ATOMS: atom_id res chain seq x y z
N MET A 1 -13.05 -6.29 18.77
CA MET A 1 -13.08 -7.01 17.49
C MET A 1 -11.77 -6.66 16.80
N ASP A 2 -10.80 -7.57 16.86
CA ASP A 2 -9.40 -7.34 16.51
C ASP A 2 -9.20 -7.30 14.98
N LEU A 3 -9.61 -6.20 14.34
CA LEU A 3 -9.32 -5.94 12.92
C LEU A 3 -7.82 -5.65 12.64
N ALA A 4 -7.00 -5.53 13.69
CA ALA A 4 -5.61 -5.12 13.60
C ALA A 4 -4.60 -6.28 13.42
N ILE A 5 -5.04 -7.51 13.18
CA ILE A 5 -4.14 -8.68 13.14
C ILE A 5 -3.15 -8.64 11.94
N PRO A 6 -3.56 -8.31 10.69
CA PRO A 6 -2.64 -8.27 9.57
C PRO A 6 -1.60 -7.15 9.71
N ALA A 7 -2.07 -5.94 10.04
CA ALA A 7 -1.21 -4.79 10.28
C ALA A 7 -0.24 -5.08 11.43
N ARG A 8 -0.68 -5.61 12.58
CA ARG A 8 0.23 -5.98 13.69
C ARG A 8 1.23 -7.05 13.31
N GLY A 9 0.86 -8.03 12.49
CA GLY A 9 1.77 -9.05 11.97
C GLY A 9 2.91 -8.47 11.14
N ILE A 10 2.57 -7.60 10.17
CA ILE A 10 3.54 -6.85 9.36
C ILE A 10 4.39 -5.94 10.26
N LEU A 11 3.73 -5.20 11.14
CA LEU A 11 4.36 -4.26 12.07
C LEU A 11 5.24 -4.92 13.14
N SER A 12 5.14 -6.22 13.39
CA SER A 12 6.00 -6.90 14.38
C SER A 12 7.09 -7.78 13.74
N GLY A 13 7.03 -7.97 12.42
CA GLY A 13 7.83 -8.99 11.72
C GLY A 13 9.20 -8.54 11.22
N PHE A 14 9.49 -7.24 11.14
CA PHE A 14 10.74 -6.73 10.56
C PHE A 14 11.18 -5.36 11.12
N ASP A 15 12.45 -5.03 10.91
CA ASP A 15 13.00 -3.72 11.28
C ASP A 15 12.58 -2.65 10.27
N HIS A 16 11.52 -1.92 10.59
CA HIS A 16 10.93 -0.88 9.74
C HIS A 16 11.90 0.23 9.37
N SER A 17 12.90 0.53 10.21
CA SER A 17 13.84 1.62 9.97
C SER A 17 14.78 1.37 8.77
N HIS A 18 14.82 0.13 8.29
CA HIS A 18 15.63 -0.32 7.16
C HIS A 18 14.82 -0.99 6.05
N CYS A 19 13.49 -0.96 6.14
CA CYS A 19 12.59 -1.62 5.20
C CYS A 19 11.91 -0.60 4.28
N GLY A 20 11.77 -0.97 3.02
CA GLY A 20 10.89 -0.29 2.06
C GLY A 20 9.64 -1.12 1.77
N VAL A 21 8.67 -0.53 1.10
CA VAL A 21 7.42 -1.20 0.72
C VAL A 21 7.25 -1.18 -0.78
N VAL A 22 6.86 -2.32 -1.32
CA VAL A 22 6.26 -2.43 -2.65
C VAL A 22 4.82 -2.88 -2.47
N TRP A 23 3.88 -2.01 -2.80
CA TRP A 23 2.45 -2.21 -2.67
C TRP A 23 1.84 -2.46 -4.05
N ILE A 24 1.39 -3.69 -4.30
CA ILE A 24 0.74 -4.08 -5.56
C ILE A 24 -0.74 -4.31 -5.27
N ASP A 25 -1.58 -3.39 -5.71
CA ASP A 25 -2.98 -3.29 -5.29
C ASP A 25 -3.78 -2.48 -6.31
N ALA A 26 -5.09 -2.73 -6.46
CA ALA A 26 -5.96 -1.84 -7.21
C ALA A 26 -6.27 -0.53 -6.47
N HIS A 27 -6.26 -0.58 -5.14
CA HIS A 27 -6.67 0.48 -4.22
C HIS A 27 -5.47 1.20 -3.60
N GLY A 28 -5.75 2.29 -2.89
CA GLY A 28 -4.74 3.08 -2.21
C GLY A 28 -4.34 2.55 -0.84
N ASP A 29 -5.29 1.93 -0.14
CA ASP A 29 -5.20 1.57 1.28
C ASP A 29 -4.67 2.70 2.17
N PHE A 30 -4.90 3.94 1.74
CA PHE A 30 -4.27 5.15 2.27
C PHE A 30 -5.27 6.07 2.99
N ASN A 31 -6.46 5.54 3.30
CA ASN A 31 -7.40 6.23 4.15
C ASN A 31 -6.94 6.26 5.61
N THR A 32 -7.36 7.30 6.33
CA THR A 32 -7.33 7.37 7.79
C THR A 32 -8.75 7.24 8.35
N PRO A 33 -8.92 7.07 9.68
CA PRO A 33 -10.24 7.10 10.30
C PRO A 33 -11.05 8.37 10.00
N GLU A 34 -10.36 9.47 9.71
CA GLU A 34 -10.97 10.77 9.39
C GLU A 34 -11.35 10.91 7.91
N THR A 35 -10.72 10.17 7.00
CA THR A 35 -10.95 10.29 5.56
C THR A 35 -11.82 9.19 4.97
N THR A 36 -11.82 8.01 5.59
CA THR A 36 -12.57 6.84 5.10
C THR A 36 -14.07 7.13 4.98
N ILE A 37 -14.68 6.65 3.90
CA ILE A 37 -16.13 6.74 3.67
C ILE A 37 -16.86 5.51 4.23
N SER A 38 -16.17 4.37 4.32
CA SER A 38 -16.75 3.07 4.71
C SER A 38 -16.43 2.66 6.14
N GLY A 39 -15.34 3.16 6.72
CA GLY A 39 -14.78 2.62 7.96
C GLY A 39 -14.10 1.25 7.78
N PHE A 40 -13.89 0.81 6.54
CA PHE A 40 -13.27 -0.48 6.24
C PHE A 40 -11.77 -0.41 6.59
N PHE A 41 -11.37 -1.15 7.63
CA PHE A 41 -10.02 -1.08 8.17
C PHE A 41 -8.92 -1.50 7.18
N PRO A 42 -9.09 -2.54 6.34
CA PRO A 42 -8.07 -2.89 5.34
C PRO A 42 -7.71 -1.73 4.41
N GLY A 43 -8.69 -0.89 4.04
CA GLY A 43 -8.49 0.33 3.27
C GLY A 43 -7.65 1.42 3.94
N MET A 44 -7.09 1.16 5.13
CA MET A 44 -6.19 2.04 5.86
C MET A 44 -4.80 1.42 6.09
N SER A 45 -4.55 0.22 5.56
CA SER A 45 -3.36 -0.56 5.89
C SER A 45 -2.06 0.17 5.53
N LEU A 46 -2.00 0.80 4.35
CA LEU A 46 -0.83 1.56 3.93
C LEU A 46 -0.63 2.81 4.81
N ALA A 47 -1.71 3.55 5.10
CA ALA A 47 -1.68 4.70 5.99
C ALA A 47 -1.22 4.34 7.41
N VAL A 48 -1.60 3.16 7.91
CA VAL A 48 -1.12 2.63 9.19
C VAL A 48 0.39 2.41 9.14
N ILE A 49 0.90 1.67 8.14
CA ILE A 49 2.32 1.27 8.10
C ILE A 49 3.27 2.44 7.79
N THR A 50 2.78 3.51 7.16
CA THR A 50 3.53 4.76 6.95
C THR A 50 3.26 5.82 8.03
N GLY A 51 2.43 5.51 9.04
CA GLY A 51 2.34 6.27 10.30
C GLY A 51 1.33 7.42 10.32
N HIS A 52 0.37 7.45 9.39
CA HIS A 52 -0.64 8.51 9.30
C HIS A 52 -1.75 8.38 10.34
N CYS A 53 -1.99 7.16 10.83
CA CYS A 53 -3.05 6.88 11.78
C CYS A 53 -2.63 5.80 12.78
N TYR A 54 -3.46 5.61 13.81
CA TYR A 54 -3.28 4.57 14.82
C TYR A 54 -1.91 4.55 15.51
N GLN A 55 -1.36 5.73 15.86
CA GLN A 55 -0.06 5.88 16.53
C GLN A 55 0.00 5.12 17.87
N SER A 56 -1.14 4.92 18.53
CA SER A 56 -1.24 4.09 19.75
C SER A 56 -0.98 2.61 19.50
N TYR A 57 -1.20 2.10 18.28
CA TYR A 57 -0.83 0.73 17.90
C TYR A 57 0.69 0.62 17.74
N TRP A 58 1.31 1.61 17.10
CA TRP A 58 2.77 1.71 16.98
C TRP A 58 3.46 1.69 18.34
N ALA A 59 2.94 2.42 19.33
CA ALA A 59 3.51 2.42 20.68
C ALA A 59 3.50 1.03 21.38
N GLN A 60 2.64 0.10 20.95
CA GLN A 60 2.48 -1.22 21.58
C GLN A 60 3.38 -2.31 20.98
N ILE A 61 3.90 -2.10 19.77
CA ILE A 61 4.71 -3.09 19.03
C ILE A 61 6.21 -2.95 19.29
N GLY A 62 6.65 -1.94 20.05
CA GLY A 62 8.04 -1.76 20.48
C GLY A 62 9.00 -1.25 19.39
N ASN A 63 8.68 -1.43 18.10
CA ASN A 63 9.33 -0.76 16.98
C ASN A 63 8.42 0.38 16.48
N ASN A 64 8.68 1.61 16.95
CA ASN A 64 7.78 2.75 16.77
C ASN A 64 8.06 3.56 15.51
N SER A 65 8.93 3.08 14.60
CA SER A 65 9.29 3.85 13.40
C SER A 65 8.42 3.44 12.23
N PRO A 66 7.54 4.32 11.72
CA PRO A 66 6.82 4.04 10.49
C PRO A 66 7.77 3.84 9.32
N ILE A 67 7.30 3.11 8.31
CA ILE A 67 8.02 3.00 7.05
C ILE A 67 8.04 4.38 6.40
N PRO A 68 9.21 4.91 6.00
CA PRO A 68 9.28 6.20 5.33
C PRO A 68 8.49 6.19 4.03
N GLU A 69 7.62 7.18 3.82
CA GLU A 69 6.87 7.34 2.56
C GLU A 69 7.79 7.30 1.32
N ALA A 70 8.97 7.93 1.41
CA ALA A 70 9.97 7.96 0.34
C ALA A 70 10.63 6.59 0.04
N ALA A 71 10.33 5.58 0.86
CA ALA A 71 10.72 4.19 0.68
C ALA A 71 9.52 3.29 0.32
N THR A 72 8.41 3.88 -0.14
CA THR A 72 7.19 3.17 -0.53
C THR A 72 6.90 3.38 -2.02
N LEU A 73 6.71 2.28 -2.74
CA LEU A 73 6.31 2.24 -4.15
C LEU A 73 4.93 1.58 -4.28
N MET A 74 4.08 2.13 -5.13
CA MET A 74 2.77 1.56 -5.44
C MET A 74 2.65 1.23 -6.93
N PHE A 75 2.08 0.06 -7.24
CA PHE A 75 1.78 -0.42 -8.58
C PHE A 75 0.35 -0.93 -8.66
N GLY A 76 -0.30 -0.76 -9.81
CA GLY A 76 -1.66 -1.27 -10.05
C GLY A 76 -2.78 -0.32 -9.62
N VAL A 77 -2.47 0.70 -8.81
CA VAL A 77 -3.44 1.65 -8.26
C VAL A 77 -4.25 2.31 -9.36
N ARG A 78 -5.57 2.17 -9.25
CA ARG A 78 -6.54 2.67 -10.25
C ARG A 78 -7.93 2.93 -9.69
N ASP A 79 -8.20 2.57 -8.44
CA ASP A 79 -9.41 2.96 -7.72
C ASP A 79 -9.02 3.68 -6.42
N LEU A 80 -9.23 5.00 -6.40
CA LEU A 80 -8.88 5.85 -5.27
C LEU A 80 -10.07 6.75 -4.98
N ASP A 81 -10.43 6.88 -3.71
CA ASP A 81 -11.32 7.96 -3.34
C ASP A 81 -10.61 9.33 -3.43
N THR A 82 -11.39 10.41 -3.31
CA THR A 82 -10.86 11.77 -3.46
C THR A 82 -9.85 12.11 -2.37
N ALA A 83 -10.04 11.62 -1.15
CA ALA A 83 -9.18 11.94 -0.03
C ALA A 83 -7.86 11.18 -0.12
N GLU A 84 -7.87 9.91 -0.51
CA GLU A 84 -6.68 9.12 -0.78
C GLU A 84 -5.85 9.73 -1.91
N CYS A 85 -6.48 10.11 -3.03
CA CYS A 85 -5.79 10.76 -4.13
C CYS A 85 -5.06 12.04 -3.68
N GLN A 86 -5.73 12.90 -2.90
CA GLN A 86 -5.11 14.10 -2.32
C GLN A 86 -4.03 13.78 -1.28
N GLY A 87 -4.21 12.71 -0.51
CA GLY A 87 -3.22 12.22 0.46
C GLY A 87 -1.93 11.80 -0.24
N LEU A 88 -2.05 10.90 -1.22
CA LEU A 88 -0.94 10.39 -2.01
C LEU A 88 -0.20 11.51 -2.75
N GLN A 89 -0.92 12.46 -3.35
CA GLN A 89 -0.31 13.64 -4.00
C GLN A 89 0.54 14.51 -3.06
N ARG A 90 0.25 14.50 -1.76
CA ARG A 90 0.98 15.27 -0.73
C ARG A 90 2.07 14.44 -0.03
N SER A 91 2.06 13.14 -0.21
CA SER A 91 3.04 12.21 0.37
C SER A 91 4.31 12.14 -0.48
N ALA A 92 5.36 11.56 0.09
CA ALA A 92 6.55 11.15 -0.67
C ALA A 92 6.44 9.74 -1.29
N ILE A 93 5.27 9.09 -1.21
CA ILE A 93 5.01 7.77 -1.78
C ILE A 93 5.02 7.88 -3.30
N GLN A 94 5.78 7.01 -3.97
CA GLN A 94 5.82 6.97 -5.42
C GLN A 94 4.74 6.03 -5.95
N VAL A 95 3.72 6.60 -6.58
CA VAL A 95 2.69 5.85 -7.32
C VAL A 95 3.10 5.76 -8.78
N VAL A 96 3.34 4.54 -9.28
CA VAL A 96 3.51 4.31 -10.71
C VAL A 96 2.14 4.18 -11.35
N ASN A 97 1.77 5.22 -12.11
CA ASN A 97 0.50 5.26 -12.83
C ASN A 97 0.29 3.98 -13.64
N TRP A 98 -0.92 3.45 -13.57
CA TRP A 98 -1.32 2.22 -14.23
C TRP A 98 -2.50 2.48 -15.16
N ARG A 99 -2.45 1.92 -16.37
CA ARG A 99 -3.54 2.08 -17.34
C ARG A 99 -3.60 0.88 -18.26
N GLU A 100 -4.80 0.36 -18.48
CA GLU A 100 -5.06 -0.73 -19.44
C GLU A 100 -4.12 -1.92 -19.24
N GLY A 101 -3.94 -2.33 -17.99
CA GLY A 101 -3.11 -3.46 -17.60
C GLY A 101 -1.60 -3.24 -17.69
N LYS A 102 -1.13 -2.00 -17.86
CA LYS A 102 0.28 -1.68 -18.02
C LYS A 102 0.75 -0.52 -17.15
N PRO A 103 1.99 -0.58 -16.62
CA PRO A 103 2.61 0.56 -15.98
C PRO A 103 2.91 1.64 -17.02
N GLN A 104 2.76 2.90 -16.62
CA GLN A 104 3.02 4.07 -17.46
C GLN A 104 4.43 4.65 -17.23
N ALA A 105 5.26 3.98 -16.44
CA ALA A 105 6.64 4.33 -16.15
C ALA A 105 7.52 3.07 -15.97
N ASP A 106 8.83 3.26 -15.87
CA ASP A 106 9.79 2.18 -15.65
C ASP A 106 9.70 1.61 -14.24
N VAL A 107 9.10 0.42 -14.15
CA VAL A 107 8.96 -0.35 -12.91
C VAL A 107 10.32 -0.81 -12.39
N LEU A 108 11.19 -1.32 -13.26
CA LEU A 108 12.49 -1.86 -12.86
C LEU A 108 13.41 -0.74 -12.35
N GLY A 109 13.42 0.41 -13.03
CA GLY A 109 14.15 1.58 -12.57
C GLY A 109 13.67 2.09 -11.21
N SER A 110 12.36 2.04 -10.94
CA SER A 110 11.80 2.42 -9.64
C SER A 110 12.24 1.45 -8.53
N LEU A 111 12.20 0.14 -8.80
CA LEU A 111 12.68 -0.89 -7.88
C LEU A 111 14.19 -0.78 -7.62
N ASP A 112 15.00 -0.47 -8.64
CA ASP A 112 16.44 -0.25 -8.50
C ASP A 112 16.76 0.95 -7.61
N VAL A 113 15.96 2.03 -7.71
CA VAL A 113 16.09 3.20 -6.82
C VAL A 113 15.75 2.82 -5.38
N LEU A 114 14.67 2.05 -5.16
CA LEU A 114 14.31 1.58 -3.83
C LEU A 114 15.39 0.67 -3.24
N ALA A 115 15.87 -0.31 -4.00
CA ALA A 115 16.88 -1.27 -3.57
C ALA A 115 18.21 -0.63 -3.15
N LYS A 116 18.51 0.58 -3.64
CA LYS A 116 19.69 1.37 -3.21
C LYS A 116 19.49 2.09 -1.88
N ARG A 117 18.24 2.25 -1.42
CA ARG A 117 17.87 3.02 -0.21
C ARG A 117 17.62 2.13 1.00
N VAL A 118 17.12 0.92 0.79
CA VAL A 118 16.67 0.02 1.86
C VAL A 118 17.42 -1.29 1.84
N LYS A 119 17.45 -2.00 2.97
CA LYS A 119 18.07 -3.33 3.09
C LYS A 119 17.07 -4.46 2.84
N GLU A 120 15.82 -4.20 3.19
CA GLU A 120 14.72 -5.16 3.10
C GLU A 120 13.53 -4.51 2.40
N VAL A 121 12.70 -5.34 1.77
CA VAL A 121 11.46 -4.90 1.13
C VAL A 121 10.33 -5.79 1.65
N TYR A 122 9.29 -5.14 2.15
CA TYR A 122 8.00 -5.77 2.35
C TYR A 122 7.22 -5.70 1.04
N LEU A 123 6.98 -6.86 0.43
CA LEU A 123 6.15 -7.00 -0.75
C LEU A 123 4.72 -7.31 -0.33
N HIS A 124 3.83 -6.35 -0.55
CA HIS A 124 2.39 -6.52 -0.43
C HIS A 124 1.81 -6.79 -1.82
N VAL A 125 0.98 -7.83 -1.93
CA VAL A 125 0.25 -8.17 -3.14
C VAL A 125 -1.20 -8.42 -2.75
N ASP A 126 -2.07 -7.50 -3.13
CA ASP A 126 -3.50 -7.77 -3.19
C ASP A 126 -3.83 -8.44 -4.53
N MET A 127 -4.68 -9.45 -4.47
CA MET A 127 -5.13 -10.17 -5.64
C MET A 127 -6.02 -9.31 -6.54
N ASP A 128 -6.64 -8.26 -6.01
CA ASP A 128 -7.44 -7.31 -6.79
C ASP A 128 -6.59 -6.41 -7.72
N ALA A 129 -5.28 -6.40 -7.55
CA ALA A 129 -4.36 -5.74 -8.46
C ALA A 129 -4.43 -6.34 -9.88
N PHE A 130 -4.75 -7.62 -9.98
CA PHE A 130 -4.94 -8.33 -11.25
C PHE A 130 -6.28 -7.97 -11.90
N ASP A 131 -6.33 -8.06 -13.23
CA ASP A 131 -7.61 -7.91 -13.92
C ASP A 131 -8.57 -9.02 -13.46
N PRO A 132 -9.88 -8.74 -13.27
CA PRO A 132 -10.86 -9.76 -12.87
C PRO A 132 -10.95 -10.95 -13.82
N GLN A 133 -10.53 -10.81 -15.09
CA GLN A 133 -10.41 -11.94 -16.02
C GLN A 133 -9.27 -12.90 -15.66
N VAL A 134 -8.24 -12.40 -14.98
CA VAL A 134 -7.07 -13.16 -14.51
C VAL A 134 -7.29 -13.68 -13.10
N ALA A 135 -7.82 -12.86 -12.19
CA ALA A 135 -8.11 -13.23 -10.81
C ALA A 135 -9.62 -13.08 -10.48
N PRO A 136 -10.49 -13.96 -10.98
CA PRO A 136 -11.94 -13.84 -10.81
C PRO A 136 -12.42 -14.13 -9.38
N GLY A 137 -11.55 -14.64 -8.50
CA GLY A 137 -11.88 -14.97 -7.11
C GLY A 137 -11.92 -13.77 -6.17
N VAL A 138 -11.59 -12.57 -6.65
CA VAL A 138 -11.71 -11.33 -5.89
C VAL A 138 -13.18 -10.93 -5.83
N VAL A 139 -13.76 -11.04 -4.64
CA VAL A 139 -15.19 -10.80 -4.38
C VAL A 139 -15.47 -9.38 -3.89
N ASP A 140 -14.53 -8.81 -3.15
CA ASP A 140 -14.65 -7.48 -2.58
C ASP A 140 -13.95 -6.50 -3.52
N HIS A 141 -14.73 -5.63 -4.18
CA HIS A 141 -14.25 -4.53 -5.02
C HIS A 141 -13.32 -4.88 -6.20
N PRO A 142 -13.71 -5.78 -7.13
CA PRO A 142 -12.90 -6.06 -8.32
C PRO A 142 -12.82 -4.85 -9.25
N VAL A 143 -11.60 -4.45 -9.64
CA VAL A 143 -11.36 -3.30 -10.52
C VAL A 143 -10.77 -3.74 -11.87
N SER A 144 -11.43 -3.41 -12.98
CA SER A 144 -10.94 -3.76 -14.33
C SER A 144 -9.65 -3.03 -14.73
N GLY A 145 -8.94 -3.52 -15.75
CA GLY A 145 -7.72 -2.90 -16.28
C GLY A 145 -6.47 -3.15 -15.42
N GLY A 146 -6.53 -4.19 -14.59
CA GLY A 146 -5.44 -4.63 -13.71
C GLY A 146 -4.36 -5.45 -14.42
N LEU A 147 -3.44 -6.03 -13.65
CA LEU A 147 -2.35 -6.85 -14.19
C LEU A 147 -2.90 -7.98 -15.08
N SER A 148 -2.26 -8.16 -16.25
CA SER A 148 -2.54 -9.25 -17.19
C SER A 148 -1.30 -10.13 -17.36
N LEU A 149 -1.50 -11.38 -17.81
CA LEU A 149 -0.44 -12.37 -18.05
C LEU A 149 0.13 -12.28 -19.47
#